data_AF-A0A8I1PLS3-F1
#
_entry.id   AF-A0A8I1PLS3-F1
#
_cell.length_a   1.000
_cell.length_b   1.000
_cell.length_c   1.000
_cell.angle_alpha   90.00
_cell.angle_beta   90.00
_cell.angle_gamma   90.00
#
_symmetry.space_group_name_H-M   'P 1'
#
loop_
_entity.id
_entity.type
_entity.pdbx_description
1 polymer ?
#
loop_
_entity_poly.entity_id
_entity_poly.type
_entity_poly.pdbx_seq_one_letter_code
_entity_poly.pdbx_strand_id
1 'polypeptide(L)' 'MDATSIPGACPRCARPRTAADARGLEWSSEHFADGTVVHTCGDCTREQLWRIEALLAPEPVHADARAA' A
#
# COMPACT_ATOMS: atom_id res chain seq x y z
N MET A 1 -15.82 -14.25 -5.35
CA MET A 1 -15.58 -13.07 -4.47
C MET A 1 -14.58 -12.21 -5.21
N ASP A 2 -15.06 -11.29 -6.05
CA ASP A 2 -14.20 -10.38 -6.80
C ASP A 2 -13.82 -9.21 -5.88
N ALA A 3 -12.68 -9.35 -5.20
CA ALA A 3 -12.04 -8.22 -4.55
C ALA A 3 -11.63 -7.24 -5.66
N THR A 4 -12.44 -6.20 -5.85
CA THR A 4 -12.12 -5.09 -6.76
C THR A 4 -10.87 -4.40 -6.20
N SER A 5 -9.69 -4.85 -6.63
CA SER A 5 -8.45 -4.10 -6.45
C SER A 5 -8.65 -2.79 -7.19
N ILE A 6 -8.90 -1.71 -6.45
CA ILE A 6 -8.82 -0.37 -7.02
C ILE A 6 -7.39 -0.25 -7.58
N PRO A 7 -7.18 0.00 -8.89
CA PRO A 7 -5.86 0.32 -9.41
C PRO A 7 -5.42 1.65 -8.79
N GLY A 8 -4.75 1.55 -7.64
CA GLY A 8 -4.31 2.68 -6.83
C GLY A 8 -2.83 2.97 -7.00
N ALA A 9 -2.44 4.22 -6.78
CA ALA A 9 -1.04 4.58 -6.61
C ALA A 9 -0.56 4.23 -5.20
N CYS A 10 0.75 4.08 -5.01
CA CYS A 10 1.35 3.97 -3.69
C CYS A 10 0.94 5.21 -2.85
N PRO A 11 0.31 5.03 -1.69
CA PRO A 11 -0.19 6.14 -0.88
C PRO A 11 0.93 6.98 -0.23
N ARG A 12 2.20 6.57 -0.38
CA ARG A 12 3.37 7.27 0.16
C ARG A 12 4.09 8.12 -0.88
N CYS A 13 4.28 7.58 -2.08
CA CYS A 13 5.11 8.21 -3.11
C CYS A 13 4.36 8.45 -4.43
N ALA A 14 3.05 8.19 -4.46
CA ALA A 14 2.18 8.30 -5.64
C ALA A 14 2.63 7.47 -6.87
N ARG A 15 3.57 6.53 -6.71
CA ARG A 15 3.96 5.60 -7.79
C ARG A 15 2.73 4.83 -8.26
N PRO A 16 2.35 4.88 -9.56
CA PRO A 16 1.23 4.09 -10.07
C PRO A 16 1.51 2.59 -9.95
N ARG A 17 0.52 1.81 -9.49
CA ARG A 17 0.58 0.35 -9.51
C ARG A 17 0.05 -0.16 -10.85
N THR A 18 0.87 -0.92 -11.56
CA THR A 18 0.55 -1.46 -12.89
C THR A 18 0.07 -2.92 -12.83
N ALA A 19 -0.43 -3.45 -13.94
CA ALA A 19 -0.77 -4.87 -14.05
C ALA A 19 0.46 -5.80 -13.96
N ALA A 20 1.68 -5.30 -14.20
CA ALA A 20 2.91 -6.05 -13.96
C ALA A 20 3.19 -6.16 -12.46
N ASP A 21 3.04 -5.06 -11.73
CA ASP A 21 3.19 -5.01 -10.27
C ASP A 21 2.21 -5.96 -9.56
N ALA A 22 0.97 -6.07 -10.06
CA ALA A 22 -0.04 -6.96 -9.50
C ALA A 22 0.29 -8.46 -9.64
N ARG A 23 1.13 -8.82 -10.62
CA ARG A 23 1.63 -10.19 -10.82
C ARG A 23 2.93 -10.46 -10.06
N GLY A 24 3.59 -9.41 -9.57
CA GLY A 24 4.83 -9.50 -8.82
C GLY A 24 4.63 -9.54 -7.31
N LEU A 25 5.71 -9.81 -6.58
CA LEU A 25 5.76 -9.80 -5.11
C LEU A 25 6.40 -8.52 -4.53
N GLU A 26 6.68 -7.52 -5.37
CA GLU A 26 7.33 -6.27 -4.95
C GLU A 26 6.43 -5.33 -4.15
N TRP A 27 5.11 -5.53 -4.16
CA TRP A 27 4.16 -4.66 -3.47
C TRP A 27 3.56 -5.36 -2.26
N SER A 28 3.55 -4.67 -1.13
CA SER A 28 2.89 -5.13 0.08
C SER A 28 1.39 -4.78 0.03
N SER A 29 0.55 -5.61 0.65
CA SER A 29 -0.89 -5.36 0.78
C SER A 29 -1.31 -5.28 2.25
N GLU A 30 -2.04 -4.25 2.62
CA GLU A 30 -2.74 -4.15 3.91
C GLU A 30 -4.24 -4.38 3.68
N HIS A 31 -4.85 -5.24 4.50
CA HIS A 31 -6.25 -5.66 4.37
C HIS A 31 -7.05 -5.12 5.56
N PHE A 32 -8.11 -4.38 5.26
CA PHE A 32 -8.98 -3.77 6.25
C PHE A 32 -10.27 -4.59 6.42
N ALA A 33 -10.91 -4.45 7.58
CA ALA A 33 -12.11 -5.22 7.94
C ALA A 33 -13.33 -4.92 7.05
N ASP A 34 -13.36 -3.75 6.40
CA ASP A 34 -14.37 -3.34 5.43
C ASP A 34 -14.15 -3.97 4.04
N GLY A 35 -13.09 -4.77 3.86
CA GLY A 35 -12.71 -5.39 2.60
C GLY A 35 -11.80 -4.51 1.72
N THR A 36 -11.43 -3.32 2.18
CA THR A 36 -10.48 -2.46 1.50
C THR A 36 -9.10 -3.09 1.51
N VAL A 37 -8.40 -3.04 0.37
CA VAL A 37 -7.00 -3.46 0.25
C VAL A 37 -6.16 -2.28 -0.23
N VAL A 38 -5.16 -1.89 0.57
CA VAL A 38 -4.20 -0.83 0.23
C VAL A 38 -2.88 -1.46 -0.18
N HIS A 39 -2.28 -0.97 -1.26
CA HIS A 39 -1.01 -1.46 -1.78
C HIS A 39 0.11 -0.42 -1.67
N THR A 40 1.22 -0.82 -1.06
CA THR A 40 2.43 0.02 -0.88
C THR A 40 3.58 -0.57 -1.70
N CYS A 41 4.32 0.29 -2.41
CA CYS A 41 5.45 -0.17 -3.24
C CYS A 41 6.63 -0.66 -2.39
N GLY A 42 7.46 -1.52 -2.96
CA GLY A 42 8.57 -2.15 -2.25
C GLY A 42 9.56 -1.17 -1.62
N ASP A 43 9.83 -0.03 -2.26
CA ASP A 43 10.74 0.99 -1.70
C ASP A 43 10.16 1.62 -0.43
N CYS A 44 8.90 2.04 -0.46
CA CYS A 44 8.24 2.62 0.72
C CYS A 44 7.98 1.60 1.82
N THR A 45 7.74 0.31 1.48
CA THR A 45 7.72 -0.77 2.47
C THR A 45 9.10 -0.91 3.12
N ARG A 46 10.18 -0.86 2.33
CA ARG A 46 11.55 -1.03 2.82
C ARG A 46 11.95 0.09 3.78
N GLU A 47 11.53 1.33 3.52
CA GLU A 47 11.72 2.46 4.44
C GLU A 47 11.07 2.26 5.81
N GLN A 48 10.03 1.42 5.90
CA GLN A 48 9.33 1.11 7.15
C GLN A 48 9.68 -0.26 7.75
N LEU A 49 10.62 -1.01 7.16
CA LEU A 49 11.01 -2.34 7.67
C LEU A 49 11.37 -2.32 9.15
N TRP A 50 12.07 -1.29 9.61
CA TRP A 50 12.46 -1.16 11.02
C TRP A 50 11.25 -1.13 11.97
N ARG A 51 10.10 -0.58 11.55
CA ARG A 51 8.87 -0.59 12.35
C ARG A 51 8.29 -1.98 12.43
N ILE A 52 8.23 -2.66 11.27
CA ILE A 52 7.73 -4.02 11.17
C ILE A 52 8.58 -4.97 12.04
N GLU A 53 9.91 -4.85 11.95
CA GLU A 53 10.85 -5.61 12.78
C GLU A 53 10.71 -5.30 14.27
N ALA A 54 10.35 -4.06 14.62
CA ALA A 54 10.03 -3.64 15.99
C ALA A 54 8.60 -4.01 16.43
N LEU A 55 7.83 -4.74 15.63
CA LEU A 55 6.41 -5.06 15.87
C LEU A 55 5.53 -3.82 16.08
N LEU A 56 5.94 -2.70 15.48
CA LEU A 56 5.19 -1.46 15.46
C LEU A 56 4.30 -1.44 14.23
N ALA A 57 3.13 -0.82 14.37
CA ALA A 57 2.29 -0.53 13.22
C ALA A 57 3.09 0.31 12.20
N PRO A 58 2.90 0.04 10.89
CA PRO A 58 3.33 0.94 9.84
C PRO A 58 2.79 2.34 10.13
N GLU A 59 3.51 3.36 9.70
CA GLU A 59 2.97 4.70 9.84
C GLU A 59 1.65 4.83 9.07
N PRO A 60 0.69 5.61 9.58
CA PRO A 60 -0.54 5.88 8.87
C PRO A 60 -0.20 6.50 7.52
N VAL A 61 -0.83 5.99 6.45
CA VAL A 61 -0.68 6.55 5.11
C VAL A 61 -1.07 8.02 5.13
N HIS A 62 -0.19 8.89 4.62
CA HIS A 62 -0.56 10.26 4.32
C HIS A 62 -1.46 10.21 3.10
N ALA A 63 -2.78 10.12 3.32
CA ALA A 63 -3.72 10.48 2.28
C ALA A 63 -3.44 11.94 1.96
N ASP A 64 -2.66 12.19 0.91
CA ASP A 64 -2.44 13.54 0.42
C ASP A 64 -3.82 14.17 0.22
N ALA A 65 -4.03 15.25 0.95
CA ALA A 65 -5.26 16.01 0.95
C ALA A 65 -5.64 16.39 -0.47
N ARG A 66 -6.66 15.73 -1.04
CA ARG A 66 -7.36 16.26 -2.22
C ARG A 66 -8.81 15.80 -2.27
N ALA A 67 -9.66 16.56 -1.59
CA ALA A 67 -10.86 17.18 -2.17
C ALA A 67 -11.67 17.92 -1.08
N ALA A 68 -11.36 19.20 -0.88
CA ALA A 68 -12.35 20.26 -0.60
C ALA A 68 -11.69 21.60 -0.93
#